data_AF-A0A9P7VXG0-F1
#
_entry.id   AF-A0A9P7VXG0-F1
#
_cell.length_a   1.000
_cell.length_b   1.000
_cell.length_c   1.000
_cell.angle_alpha   90.00
_cell.angle_beta   90.00
_cell.angle_gamma   90.00
#
_symmetry.space_group_name_H-M   'P 1'
#
loop_
_entity.id
_entity.type
_entity.pdbx_description
1 polymer ?
#
loop_
_entity_poly.entity_id
_entity_poly.type
_entity_poly.pdbx_seq_one_letter_code
_entity_poly.pdbx_strand_id
1 'polypeptide(L)'
;MRNGIWFTSLALAFRCTLGTPLALDTGWDIFAVTYIAESLPSHCWDPNSFPAQVIDPQRVKGLAYAPNKIVLGTGANVLGDGNEAVGDPASLGMYAWLLSKTNDTYEQASVEQIQYLLEQAQRYQNESGAISQRVDVAELWADFMYMAPPFIAYYAADTANESLLEESYKQRAYYRESFNLSLSRMSRTAAYGRI
;
A
#
# COMPACT_ATOMS: atom_id res chain seq x y z
N MET A 1 -5.20 29.65 49.68
CA MET A 1 -4.75 28.24 49.63
C MET A 1 -5.11 27.75 48.23
N ARG A 2 -4.37 27.90 47.12
CA ARG A 2 -2.98 27.68 46.67
C ARG A 2 -2.50 26.21 46.62
N ASN A 3 -2.28 25.74 45.38
CA ASN A 3 -1.34 24.70 44.88
C ASN A 3 -1.76 23.23 45.08
N GLY A 4 -1.55 22.24 44.19
CA GLY A 4 -0.81 22.13 42.92
C GLY A 4 -0.12 20.74 42.81
N ILE A 5 -0.13 20.16 41.60
CA ILE A 5 0.86 19.24 40.99
C ILE A 5 0.93 17.75 41.45
N TRP A 6 1.03 16.86 40.45
CA TRP A 6 1.94 15.70 40.28
C TRP A 6 1.25 14.38 39.89
N PHE A 7 1.21 14.10 38.58
CA PHE A 7 1.42 12.72 38.08
C PHE A 7 2.56 12.76 37.07
N THR A 8 3.75 12.44 37.58
CA THR A 8 4.95 12.13 36.83
C THR A 8 5.02 10.63 36.58
N SER A 9 5.54 10.29 35.40
CA SER A 9 6.32 9.07 35.12
C SER A 9 5.59 7.73 35.01
N LEU A 10 5.34 7.32 33.77
CA LEU A 10 5.77 6.00 33.32
C LEU A 10 6.37 6.13 31.90
N ALA A 11 7.66 6.45 31.87
CA ALA A 11 8.48 6.22 30.70
C ALA A 11 9.21 4.89 30.88
N LEU A 12 9.54 4.27 29.73
CA LEU A 12 10.62 3.31 29.51
C LEU A 12 10.24 1.83 29.47
N ALA A 13 10.03 1.31 28.24
CA ALA A 13 10.76 0.12 27.76
C ALA A 13 10.49 -0.13 26.26
N PHE A 14 11.22 0.56 25.39
CA PHE A 14 11.80 -0.07 24.18
C PHE A 14 12.89 0.86 23.62
N ARG A 15 14.06 0.83 24.27
CA ARG A 15 15.32 1.23 23.64
C ARG A 15 15.85 -0.02 22.95
N CYS A 16 15.54 -0.17 21.66
CA CYS A 16 16.30 -1.07 20.80
C CYS A 16 17.42 -0.24 20.17
N THR A 17 18.62 -0.42 20.70
CA THR A 17 19.89 -0.08 20.07
C THR A 17 20.00 -0.79 18.72
N LEU A 18 20.17 -0.05 17.63
CA LEU A 18 20.95 -0.40 16.42
C LEU A 18 20.81 0.72 15.40
N GLY A 19 21.92 1.42 15.11
CA GLY A 19 22.09 2.33 13.96
C GLY A 19 21.26 3.62 14.01
N THR A 20 21.86 4.76 13.70
CA THR A 20 21.10 5.99 13.43
C THR A 20 20.03 5.71 12.38
N PRO A 21 18.73 5.87 12.65
CA PRO A 21 17.76 5.91 11.58
C PRO A 21 18.16 7.08 10.68
N LEU A 22 18.40 6.81 9.38
CA LEU A 22 18.55 7.87 8.40
C LEU A 22 17.30 8.73 8.51
N ALA A 23 17.48 10.01 8.81
CA ALA A 23 16.38 10.96 8.89
C ALA A 23 15.74 11.08 7.51
N LEU A 24 14.66 10.33 7.29
CA LEU A 24 13.66 10.60 6.27
C LEU A 24 12.88 11.85 6.71
N ASP A 25 13.53 13.01 6.71
CA ASP A 25 12.79 14.26 6.64
C ASP A 25 12.33 14.43 5.19
N THR A 26 11.12 13.96 4.92
CA THR A 26 10.47 14.14 3.61
C THR A 26 9.95 15.56 3.41
N GLY A 27 10.14 16.47 4.39
CA GLY A 27 9.45 17.75 4.50
C GLY A 27 7.99 17.61 4.92
N TRP A 28 7.53 16.37 5.19
CA TRP A 28 6.22 16.07 5.73
C TRP A 28 6.37 15.78 7.21
N ASP A 29 6.08 16.79 8.04
CA ASP A 29 5.95 16.60 9.47
C ASP A 29 4.64 15.84 9.74
N ILE A 30 4.74 14.53 9.91
CA ILE A 30 3.60 13.67 10.20
C ILE A 30 2.87 14.12 11.46
N PHE A 31 3.57 14.68 12.46
CA PHE A 31 2.95 15.19 13.68
C PHE A 31 2.21 16.50 13.43
N ALA A 32 2.72 17.38 12.56
CA ALA A 32 1.99 18.57 12.14
C ALA A 32 0.75 18.21 11.30
N VAL A 33 0.84 17.18 10.44
CA VAL A 33 -0.32 16.66 9.69
C VAL A 33 -1.33 16.05 10.65
N THR A 34 -0.92 15.25 11.62
CA THR A 34 -1.80 14.69 12.64
C THR A 34 -2.45 15.79 13.49
N TYR A 35 -1.71 16.82 13.90
CA TYR A 35 -2.27 17.94 14.66
C TYR A 35 -3.30 18.74 13.85
N ILE A 36 -3.04 18.98 12.57
CA ILE A 36 -4.02 19.61 11.67
C ILE A 36 -5.22 18.68 11.47
N ALA A 37 -4.99 17.37 11.27
CA ALA A 37 -6.04 16.38 11.10
C ALA A 37 -6.99 16.31 12.31
N GLU A 38 -6.43 16.27 13.53
CA GLU A 38 -7.19 16.30 14.78
C GLU A 38 -7.99 17.59 14.98
N SER A 39 -7.53 18.70 14.39
CA SER A 39 -8.21 20.00 14.44
C SER A 39 -9.36 20.14 13.43
N LEU A 40 -9.38 19.29 12.40
CA LEU A 40 -10.45 19.28 11.42
C LEU A 40 -11.67 18.53 11.97
N PRO A 41 -12.89 18.99 11.66
CA PRO A 41 -14.09 18.37 12.19
C PRO A 41 -14.18 16.89 11.76
N SER A 42 -14.66 16.03 12.67
CA SER A 42 -14.53 14.56 12.65
C SER A 42 -14.99 13.83 11.38
N HIS A 43 -15.63 14.50 10.43
CA HIS A 43 -16.08 13.93 9.16
C HIS A 43 -14.97 13.69 8.12
N CYS A 44 -13.75 14.22 8.33
CA CYS A 44 -12.61 13.98 7.44
C CYS A 44 -11.64 12.89 7.91
N TRP A 45 -11.80 12.37 9.14
CA TRP A 45 -11.00 11.30 9.73
C TRP A 45 -11.85 10.29 10.50
N ASP A 46 -13.14 10.19 10.17
CA ASP A 46 -13.96 9.07 10.63
C ASP A 46 -13.36 7.80 9.99
N PRO A 47 -13.24 6.67 10.71
CA PRO A 47 -12.99 5.37 10.09
C PRO A 47 -13.88 5.08 8.87
N ASN A 48 -15.07 5.70 8.81
CA ASN A 48 -16.02 5.66 7.70
C ASN A 48 -15.96 6.90 6.78
N SER A 49 -14.85 7.62 6.71
CA SER A 49 -14.70 8.81 5.85
C SER A 49 -14.62 8.47 4.36
N PHE A 50 -14.26 7.23 4.01
CA PHE A 50 -14.10 6.78 2.62
C PHE A 50 -14.81 5.44 2.32
N PRO A 51 -16.13 5.33 2.58
CA PRO A 51 -16.84 4.10 2.25
C PRO A 51 -16.95 3.98 0.73
N ALA A 52 -16.58 2.83 0.21
CA ALA A 52 -16.83 2.46 -1.17
C ALA A 52 -18.34 2.45 -1.38
N GLN A 53 -18.77 3.26 -2.35
CA GLN A 53 -20.18 3.47 -2.62
C GLN A 53 -20.81 2.20 -3.17
N VAL A 54 -21.99 1.85 -2.67
CA VAL A 54 -22.83 0.81 -3.27
C VAL A 54 -23.45 1.40 -4.55
N ILE A 55 -22.87 1.06 -5.69
CA ILE A 55 -23.29 1.54 -7.01
C ILE A 55 -23.82 0.36 -7.80
N ASP A 56 -24.98 0.53 -8.45
CA ASP A 56 -25.45 -0.41 -9.47
C ASP A 56 -24.45 -0.44 -10.64
N PRO A 57 -23.74 -1.57 -10.89
CA PRO A 57 -22.72 -1.65 -11.91
C PRO A 57 -23.22 -1.31 -13.31
N GLN A 58 -24.51 -1.53 -13.61
CA GLN A 58 -25.10 -1.26 -14.93
C GLN A 58 -25.24 0.24 -15.22
N ARG A 59 -25.23 1.09 -14.18
CA ARG A 59 -25.38 2.54 -14.33
C ARG A 59 -24.07 3.25 -14.65
N VAL A 60 -22.94 2.60 -14.40
CA VAL A 60 -21.60 3.17 -14.62
C VAL A 60 -20.90 2.36 -15.70
N LYS A 61 -20.65 2.99 -16.86
CA LYS A 61 -20.04 2.32 -18.03
C LYS A 61 -18.75 1.55 -17.69
N GLY A 62 -17.91 2.11 -16.80
CA GLY A 62 -16.68 1.45 -16.36
C GLY A 62 -16.95 0.16 -15.57
N LEU A 63 -17.88 0.21 -14.60
CA LEU A 63 -18.27 -0.96 -13.80
C LEU A 63 -19.06 -1.98 -14.63
N ALA A 64 -19.88 -1.55 -15.58
CA ALA A 64 -20.55 -2.45 -16.53
C ALA A 64 -19.54 -3.18 -17.44
N TYR A 65 -18.39 -2.58 -17.73
CA TYR A 65 -17.36 -3.15 -18.59
C TYR A 65 -16.37 -4.04 -17.85
N ALA A 66 -16.06 -3.73 -16.59
CA ALA A 66 -15.06 -4.43 -15.77
C ALA A 66 -15.24 -5.97 -15.69
N PRO A 67 -16.46 -6.52 -15.56
CA PRO A 67 -16.68 -7.96 -15.58
C PRO A 67 -16.16 -8.67 -16.83
N ASN A 68 -16.09 -7.98 -17.98
CA ASN A 68 -15.55 -8.55 -19.22
C ASN A 68 -14.02 -8.64 -19.24
N LYS A 69 -13.35 -8.08 -18.23
CA LYS A 69 -11.89 -8.04 -18.11
C LYS A 69 -11.36 -8.79 -16.90
N ILE A 70 -12.20 -8.97 -15.87
CA ILE A 70 -11.85 -9.75 -14.70
C ILE A 70 -12.12 -11.22 -15.00
N VAL A 71 -11.05 -12.01 -15.12
CA VAL A 71 -11.13 -13.46 -15.23
C VAL A 71 -10.77 -14.03 -13.87
N LEU A 72 -11.74 -14.64 -13.20
CA LEU A 72 -11.55 -15.15 -11.85
C LEU A 72 -10.70 -16.42 -11.86
N GLY A 73 -9.63 -16.40 -11.06
CA GLY A 73 -8.70 -17.51 -10.87
C GLY A 73 -8.43 -17.76 -9.38
N THR A 74 -7.19 -18.07 -9.04
CA THR A 74 -6.73 -18.26 -7.65
C THR A 74 -5.30 -17.78 -7.47
N GLY A 75 -4.90 -17.47 -6.23
CA GLY A 75 -3.54 -17.09 -5.87
C GLY A 75 -3.09 -15.82 -6.61
N ALA A 76 -1.91 -15.86 -7.25
CA ALA A 76 -1.38 -14.73 -8.02
C ALA A 76 -2.33 -14.21 -9.10
N ASN A 77 -3.17 -15.10 -9.66
CA ASN A 77 -4.02 -14.84 -10.80
C ASN A 77 -5.51 -14.72 -10.42
N VAL A 78 -5.84 -14.40 -9.17
CA VAL A 78 -7.24 -14.44 -8.71
C VAL A 78 -8.16 -13.46 -9.46
N LEU A 79 -7.66 -12.31 -9.89
CA LEU A 79 -8.45 -11.31 -10.64
C LEU A 79 -8.18 -11.30 -12.15
N GLY A 80 -7.20 -12.08 -12.62
CA GLY A 80 -6.82 -12.16 -14.02
C GLY A 80 -5.52 -12.92 -14.19
N ASP A 81 -5.23 -13.36 -15.42
CA ASP A 81 -3.95 -13.96 -15.75
C ASP A 81 -2.87 -12.87 -15.84
N GLY A 82 -1.99 -12.82 -14.85
CA GLY A 82 -0.86 -11.89 -14.81
C GLY A 82 0.34 -12.36 -15.60
N ASN A 83 0.32 -13.57 -16.17
CA ASN A 83 1.47 -14.16 -16.86
C ASN A 83 2.76 -14.04 -16.01
N GLU A 84 2.65 -14.42 -14.74
CA GLU A 84 3.68 -14.35 -13.68
C GLU A 84 3.99 -12.93 -13.14
N ALA A 85 3.19 -11.94 -13.51
CA ALA A 85 3.18 -10.61 -12.90
C ALA A 85 2.20 -10.54 -11.73
N VAL A 86 2.69 -10.09 -10.57
CA VAL A 86 1.92 -9.83 -9.36
C VAL A 86 1.04 -8.58 -9.51
N GLY A 87 1.54 -7.56 -10.21
CA GLY A 87 0.83 -6.30 -10.39
C GLY A 87 -0.39 -6.42 -11.31
N ASP A 88 -0.29 -7.18 -12.39
CA ASP A 88 -1.29 -7.15 -13.46
C ASP A 88 -2.70 -7.56 -12.97
N PRO A 89 -2.86 -8.65 -12.18
CA PRO A 89 -4.16 -9.00 -11.60
C PRO A 89 -4.61 -7.98 -10.54
N ALA A 90 -3.69 -7.46 -9.73
CA ALA A 90 -3.97 -6.45 -8.71
C ALA A 90 -4.51 -5.13 -9.28
N SER A 91 -4.13 -4.79 -10.53
CA SER A 91 -4.61 -3.58 -11.22
C SER A 91 -6.13 -3.55 -11.43
N LEU A 92 -6.77 -4.73 -11.46
CA LEU A 92 -8.21 -4.88 -11.57
C LEU A 92 -8.92 -4.82 -10.20
N GLY A 93 -8.16 -4.85 -9.10
CA GLY A 93 -8.64 -4.96 -7.74
C GLY A 93 -9.61 -3.87 -7.31
N MET A 94 -9.37 -2.62 -7.71
CA MET A 94 -10.31 -1.52 -7.40
C MET A 94 -11.69 -1.76 -8.01
N TYR A 95 -11.74 -2.24 -9.25
CA TYR A 95 -13.01 -2.51 -9.93
C TYR A 95 -13.68 -3.75 -9.36
N ALA A 96 -12.92 -4.80 -9.04
CA ALA A 96 -13.44 -5.96 -8.34
C ALA A 96 -14.04 -5.59 -6.98
N TRP A 97 -13.38 -4.71 -6.21
CA TRP A 97 -13.88 -4.26 -4.92
C TRP A 97 -15.10 -3.33 -5.01
N LEU A 98 -15.25 -2.58 -6.10
CA LEU A 98 -16.49 -1.84 -6.36
C LEU A 98 -17.64 -2.76 -6.77
N LEU A 99 -17.36 -3.78 -7.58
CA LEU A 99 -18.34 -4.80 -7.96
C LEU A 99 -18.77 -5.65 -6.75
N SER A 100 -17.87 -5.87 -5.79
CA SER A 100 -18.12 -6.67 -4.60
C SER A 100 -19.31 -6.17 -3.77
N LYS A 101 -19.59 -4.86 -3.82
CA LYS A 101 -20.71 -4.22 -3.11
C LYS A 101 -22.09 -4.75 -3.51
N THR A 102 -22.16 -5.47 -4.63
CA THR A 102 -23.39 -6.10 -5.12
C THR A 102 -23.21 -7.58 -5.51
N ASN A 103 -22.00 -8.13 -5.30
CA ASN A 103 -21.65 -9.48 -5.74
C ASN A 103 -20.49 -10.07 -4.92
N ASP A 104 -20.83 -10.98 -4.01
CA ASP A 104 -19.93 -11.67 -3.09
C ASP A 104 -18.77 -12.42 -3.78
N THR A 105 -18.93 -12.81 -5.06
CA THR A 105 -17.85 -13.48 -5.80
C THR A 105 -16.65 -12.55 -5.99
N TYR A 106 -16.92 -11.28 -6.32
CA TYR A 106 -15.86 -10.28 -6.44
C TYR A 106 -15.32 -9.86 -5.07
N GLU A 107 -16.13 -9.97 -4.00
CA GLU A 107 -15.66 -9.75 -2.63
C GLU A 107 -14.58 -10.77 -2.26
N GLN A 108 -14.89 -12.06 -2.42
CA GLN A 108 -13.96 -13.15 -2.12
C GLN A 108 -12.67 -13.01 -2.93
N ALA A 109 -12.80 -12.73 -4.24
CA ALA A 109 -11.65 -12.57 -5.12
C ALA A 109 -10.78 -11.35 -4.76
N SER A 110 -11.39 -10.22 -4.38
CA SER A 110 -10.66 -9.04 -3.90
C SER A 110 -9.91 -9.31 -2.60
N VAL A 111 -10.55 -9.99 -1.65
CA VAL A 111 -9.93 -10.37 -0.37
C VAL A 111 -8.75 -11.30 -0.61
N GLU A 112 -8.92 -12.33 -1.44
CA GLU A 112 -7.85 -13.25 -1.81
C GLU A 112 -6.69 -12.53 -2.51
N GLN A 113 -6.96 -11.55 -3.39
CA GLN A 113 -5.91 -10.76 -4.04
C GLN A 113 -5.10 -9.95 -3.03
N ILE A 114 -5.76 -9.32 -2.04
CA ILE A 114 -5.09 -8.58 -0.97
C ILE A 114 -4.25 -9.53 -0.12
N GLN A 115 -4.79 -10.69 0.27
CA GLN A 115 -4.05 -11.70 1.02
C GLN A 115 -2.81 -12.17 0.27
N TYR A 116 -2.95 -12.47 -1.02
CA TYR A 116 -1.82 -12.84 -1.87
C TYR A 116 -0.72 -11.77 -1.87
N LEU A 117 -1.09 -10.50 -2.11
CA LEU A 117 -0.15 -9.38 -2.16
C LEU A 117 0.64 -9.20 -0.85
N LEU A 118 0.00 -9.41 0.30
CA LEU A 118 0.59 -9.13 1.60
C LEU A 118 1.39 -10.30 2.17
N GLU A 119 0.90 -11.52 1.96
CA GLU A 119 1.36 -12.73 2.66
C GLU A 119 2.14 -13.69 1.77
N GLN A 120 1.90 -13.68 0.46
CA GLN A 120 2.45 -14.69 -0.46
C GLN A 120 3.40 -14.12 -1.51
N ALA A 121 3.16 -12.89 -1.96
CA ALA A 121 3.99 -12.25 -2.97
C ALA A 121 5.44 -12.07 -2.47
N GLN A 122 6.40 -12.40 -3.33
CA GLN A 122 7.81 -12.23 -3.02
C GLN A 122 8.13 -10.75 -2.76
N ARG A 123 9.02 -10.48 -1.81
CA ARG A 123 9.50 -9.12 -1.51
C ARG A 123 10.93 -8.91 -1.97
N TYR A 124 11.22 -7.69 -2.43
CA TYR A 124 12.53 -7.27 -2.90
C TYR A 124 13.44 -6.86 -1.74
N GLN A 125 14.67 -7.40 -1.76
CA GLN A 125 15.76 -7.10 -0.83
C GLN A 125 15.55 -7.41 0.67
N ASN A 126 14.36 -7.79 1.16
CA ASN A 126 14.06 -8.32 2.51
C ASN A 126 12.57 -8.74 2.64
N GLU A 127 12.19 -9.46 3.71
CA GLU A 127 10.81 -9.88 4.02
C GLU A 127 9.84 -8.74 4.34
N SER A 128 10.32 -7.51 4.60
CA SER A 128 9.50 -6.31 4.83
C SER A 128 9.66 -5.24 3.75
N GLY A 129 10.22 -5.62 2.60
CA GLY A 129 10.55 -4.69 1.51
C GLY A 129 9.40 -4.38 0.55
N ALA A 130 9.78 -3.80 -0.59
CA ALA A 130 8.88 -3.64 -1.74
C ALA A 130 8.32 -4.99 -2.18
N ILE A 131 7.03 -5.07 -2.45
CA ILE A 131 6.43 -6.24 -3.13
C ILE A 131 7.06 -6.33 -4.52
N SER A 132 7.41 -7.53 -4.95
CA SER A 132 7.96 -7.77 -6.28
C SER A 132 6.87 -7.75 -7.34
N GLN A 133 7.21 -7.24 -8.52
CA GLN A 133 6.34 -7.36 -9.70
C GLN A 133 6.25 -8.80 -10.18
N ARG A 134 7.24 -9.65 -9.91
CA ARG A 134 7.32 -11.03 -10.40
C ARG A 134 6.99 -12.01 -9.28
N VAL A 135 6.33 -13.12 -9.64
CA VAL A 135 5.95 -14.16 -8.68
C VAL A 135 7.13 -15.05 -8.27
N ASP A 136 8.11 -15.21 -9.15
CA ASP A 136 9.16 -16.24 -9.07
C ASP A 136 10.57 -15.67 -8.80
N VAL A 137 10.77 -14.38 -9.08
CA VAL A 137 12.05 -13.70 -8.91
C VAL A 137 11.81 -12.33 -8.28
N ALA A 138 12.70 -11.92 -7.37
CA ALA A 138 12.64 -10.58 -6.77
C ALA A 138 13.04 -9.50 -7.80
N GLU A 139 12.05 -8.95 -8.50
CA GLU A 139 12.20 -7.87 -9.46
C GLU A 139 11.24 -6.70 -9.18
N LEU A 140 11.69 -5.48 -9.46
CA LEU A 140 10.91 -4.26 -9.32
C LEU A 140 10.69 -3.61 -10.68
N TRP A 141 9.42 -3.36 -11.03
CA TRP A 141 9.05 -2.65 -12.24
C TRP A 141 8.26 -1.38 -11.87
N ALA A 142 8.54 -0.28 -12.55
CA ALA A 142 7.99 1.03 -12.17
C ALA A 142 6.46 1.11 -12.32
N ASP A 143 5.89 0.31 -13.21
CA ASP A 143 4.45 0.19 -13.45
C ASP A 143 3.68 -0.42 -12.26
N PHE A 144 4.30 -1.30 -11.46
CA PHE A 144 3.69 -1.87 -10.25
C PHE A 144 3.08 -0.80 -9.32
N MET A 145 3.68 0.39 -9.25
CA MET A 145 3.17 1.52 -8.46
C MET A 145 1.77 1.99 -8.86
N TYR A 146 1.35 1.75 -10.10
CA TYR A 146 0.01 2.04 -10.57
C TYR A 146 -0.94 0.85 -10.44
N MET A 147 -0.41 -0.35 -10.21
CA MET A 147 -1.21 -1.57 -10.22
C MET A 147 -1.72 -1.95 -8.82
N ALA A 148 -0.81 -2.25 -7.89
CA ALA A 148 -1.19 -2.80 -6.58
C ALA A 148 -1.39 -1.73 -5.48
N PRO A 149 -0.50 -0.73 -5.30
CA PRO A 149 -0.65 0.21 -4.18
C PRO A 149 -1.97 1.01 -4.19
N PRO A 150 -2.49 1.51 -5.33
CA PRO A 150 -3.79 2.18 -5.34
C PRO A 150 -4.93 1.25 -4.91
N PHE A 151 -4.88 -0.02 -5.31
CA PHE A 151 -5.86 -1.01 -4.89
C PHE A 151 -5.79 -1.28 -3.38
N ILE A 152 -4.58 -1.52 -2.84
CA ILE A 152 -4.38 -1.74 -1.40
C ILE A 152 -4.90 -0.54 -0.60
N ALA A 153 -4.55 0.69 -1.03
CA ALA A 153 -4.97 1.91 -0.35
C ALA A 153 -6.51 2.07 -0.35
N TYR A 154 -7.16 1.80 -1.48
CA TYR A 154 -8.60 1.92 -1.60
C TYR A 154 -9.35 0.88 -0.77
N TYR A 155 -8.89 -0.38 -0.80
CA TYR A 155 -9.43 -1.44 0.05
C TYR A 155 -9.24 -1.11 1.53
N ALA A 156 -8.05 -0.62 1.92
CA ALA A 156 -7.74 -0.24 3.29
C ALA A 156 -8.63 0.91 3.79
N ALA A 157 -8.85 1.93 2.96
CA ALA A 157 -9.68 3.08 3.31
C ALA A 157 -11.15 2.68 3.51
N ASP A 158 -11.68 1.81 2.66
CA ASP A 158 -13.06 1.33 2.79
C ASP A 158 -13.26 0.35 3.96
N THR A 159 -12.21 -0.42 4.30
CA THR A 159 -12.25 -1.36 5.44
C THR A 159 -11.76 -0.77 6.75
N ALA A 160 -11.49 0.55 6.80
CA ALA A 160 -10.93 1.26 7.95
C ALA A 160 -9.65 0.60 8.51
N ASN A 161 -8.80 0.06 7.64
CA ASN A 161 -7.57 -0.64 8.03
C ASN A 161 -6.35 0.28 7.90
N GLU A 162 -6.03 1.01 8.96
CA GLU A 162 -4.91 1.97 9.01
C GLU A 162 -3.55 1.33 8.70
N SER A 163 -3.29 0.13 9.24
CA SER A 163 -2.02 -0.58 9.01
C SER A 163 -1.83 -0.96 7.54
N LEU A 164 -2.91 -1.37 6.88
CA LEU A 164 -2.88 -1.69 5.45
C LEU A 164 -2.73 -0.43 4.58
N LEU A 165 -3.34 0.67 5.00
CA LEU A 165 -3.16 1.97 4.34
C LEU A 165 -1.70 2.45 4.48
N GLU A 166 -1.10 2.29 5.66
CA GLU A 166 0.32 2.58 5.88
C GLU A 166 1.22 1.69 4.99
N GLU A 167 0.90 0.40 4.86
CA GLU A 167 1.62 -0.51 3.97
C GLU A 167 1.58 -0.03 2.51
N SER A 168 0.41 0.39 2.01
CA SER A 168 0.28 0.94 0.66
C SER A 168 1.17 2.17 0.44
N TYR A 169 1.31 3.03 1.47
CA TYR A 169 2.19 4.19 1.43
C TYR A 169 3.67 3.79 1.47
N LYS A 170 4.04 2.81 2.30
CA LYS A 170 5.41 2.29 2.41
C LYS A 170 5.92 1.72 1.08
N GLN A 171 5.06 1.07 0.29
CA GLN A 171 5.43 0.57 -1.04
C GLN A 171 6.02 1.66 -1.95
N ARG A 172 5.50 2.89 -1.89
CA ARG A 172 6.09 4.04 -2.62
C ARG A 172 7.52 4.34 -2.17
N ALA A 173 7.76 4.34 -0.86
CA ALA A 173 9.08 4.62 -0.29
C ALA A 173 10.09 3.55 -0.70
N TYR A 174 9.71 2.27 -0.59
CA TYR A 174 10.57 1.14 -0.95
C TYR A 174 10.95 1.12 -2.43
N TYR A 175 10.00 1.37 -3.33
CA TYR A 175 10.28 1.46 -4.76
C TYR A 175 11.19 2.65 -5.10
N ARG A 176 10.93 3.83 -4.51
CA ARG A 176 11.75 5.02 -4.73
C ARG A 176 13.19 4.83 -4.25
N GLU A 177 13.36 4.26 -3.07
CA GLU A 177 14.69 3.97 -2.52
C GLU A 177 15.45 2.98 -3.41
N SER A 178 14.78 1.91 -3.84
CA SER A 178 15.39 0.87 -4.68
C SER A 178 15.88 1.44 -6.03
N PHE A 179 15.09 2.29 -6.68
CA PHE A 179 15.51 2.94 -7.93
C PHE A 179 16.62 3.98 -7.73
N ASN A 180 16.58 4.76 -6.65
CA ASN A 180 17.62 5.74 -6.34
C ASN A 180 18.96 5.08 -5.97
N LEU A 181 18.94 3.97 -5.24
CA LEU A 181 20.15 3.20 -4.91
C LEU A 181 20.82 2.64 -6.16
N SER A 182 20.03 2.23 -7.15
CA SER A 182 20.54 1.78 -8.44
C SER A 182 21.30 2.90 -9.15
N LEU A 183 20.70 4.09 -9.28
CA LEU A 183 21.34 5.26 -9.91
C LEU A 183 22.61 5.70 -9.17
N SER A 184 22.59 5.69 -7.84
CA SER A 184 23.73 6.06 -6.98
C SER A 184 24.89 5.06 -7.10
N ARG A 185 24.60 3.78 -7.37
CA ARG A 185 25.63 2.75 -7.62
C ARG A 185 26.17 2.86 -9.04
N MET A 186 25.31 3.01 -10.04
CA MET A 186 25.70 3.16 -11.45
C MET A 186 26.59 4.39 -11.68
N SER A 187 26.28 5.53 -11.04
CA SER A 187 27.10 6.74 -11.13
C SER A 187 28.51 6.55 -10.53
N ARG A 188 28.63 5.81 -9.43
CA ARG A 188 29.93 5.52 -8.79
C ARG A 188 30.76 4.51 -9.58
N THR A 189 30.14 3.54 -10.24
CA THR A 189 30.85 2.58 -11.10
C THR A 189 31.29 3.23 -12.43
N ALA A 190 30.48 4.13 -13.00
CA ALA A 190 30.86 4.90 -14.19
C ALA A 190 32.02 5.87 -13.94
N ALA A 191 32.18 6.36 -12.71
CA ALA A 191 33.32 7.20 -12.32
C ALA A 191 34.64 6.42 -12.12
N TYR A 192 34.58 5.09 -11.99
CA TYR A 192 35.75 4.22 -11.76
C TYR A 192 36.20 3.42 -13.00
N GLY A 193 35.53 3.60 -14.14
CA GLY A 193 35.77 2.84 -15.38
C GLY A 193 36.59 3.56 -16.47
N ARG A 194 37.32 4.63 -16.15
CA ARG A 194 38.33 5.21 -17.06
C ARG A 194 39.72 5.00 -16.46
N ILE A 195 40.41 3.97 -16.94
CA ILE A 195 41.86 3.82 -16.90
C ILE A 195 42.34 3.80 -18.35
#